data_AF-A0A142JMF6-F1
#
_entry.id   AF-A0A142JMF6-F1
#
_cell.length_a   1.000
_cell.length_b   1.000
_cell.length_c   1.000
_cell.angle_alpha   90.00
_cell.angle_beta   90.00
_cell.angle_gamma   90.00
#
_symmetry.space_group_name_H-M   'P 1'
#
loop_
_entity.id
_entity.type
_entity.pdbx_description
1 polymer ?
#
loop_
_entity_poly.entity_id
_entity_poly.type
_entity_poly.pdbx_seq_one_letter_code
_entity_poly.pdbx_strand_id
1 'polypeptide(L)'
;MPNLRIVHDNAADRAAIVASSTAGGLVAANLQNDTLGLVHRSAGTSVTYTLTWPQLEAVGCVALPGCNLSPNAEIRVQVFDAAAGGELLIDTGWRYACPGAMLGAWDWSQPLCVNAASSHGLSKASIWFEAVAGRRMIVDLRDPENAAGFLEVVRLIAGGYFEPRWNASFGAAVTHSDSTRNTTAESGDIWSDPGTRLTTLRFDLAWLGTSDRAHVAEILRRAGTRRWLFVSLYPEWGDVLLEQDNMVYGKLKQVPGVGHGSPTLYSTQFDIEGW
;
A
#
# COMPACT_ATOMS: atom_id res chain seq x y z
N MET A 1 13.33 -3.84 14.84
CA MET A 1 12.68 -4.35 13.62
C MET A 1 11.19 -4.32 13.89
N PRO A 2 10.44 -3.45 13.21
CA PRO A 2 8.99 -3.43 13.33
C PRO A 2 8.39 -4.72 12.75
N ASN A 3 7.27 -5.16 13.31
CA ASN A 3 6.57 -6.35 12.81
C ASN A 3 5.75 -5.98 11.58
N LEU A 4 5.32 -6.98 10.78
CA LEU A 4 4.45 -6.75 9.64
C LEU A 4 3.21 -5.93 10.03
N ARG A 5 2.72 -5.11 9.11
CA ARG A 5 1.53 -4.28 9.31
C ARG A 5 0.48 -4.58 8.27
N ILE A 6 -0.76 -4.73 8.72
CA ILE A 6 -1.94 -4.98 7.87
C ILE A 6 -2.95 -3.86 8.09
N VAL A 7 -3.26 -3.12 7.03
CA VAL A 7 -4.40 -2.19 7.01
C VAL A 7 -5.57 -2.92 6.35
N HIS A 8 -6.57 -3.26 7.15
CA HIS A 8 -7.73 -4.06 6.71
C HIS A 8 -9.02 -3.26 6.58
N ASP A 9 -9.06 -2.04 7.13
CA ASP A 9 -10.19 -1.14 7.02
C ASP A 9 -9.71 0.21 6.49
N ASN A 10 -10.00 0.46 5.21
CA ASN A 10 -9.62 1.71 4.57
C ASN A 10 -10.66 2.80 4.92
N ALA A 11 -10.31 3.67 5.86
CA ALA A 11 -11.12 4.84 6.21
C ALA A 11 -11.20 5.86 5.06
N ALA A 12 -10.28 5.84 4.09
CA ALA A 12 -10.36 6.74 2.93
C ALA A 12 -11.65 6.54 2.12
N ASP A 13 -12.23 5.34 2.12
CA ASP A 13 -13.48 5.03 1.42
C ASP A 13 -14.71 5.71 2.05
N ARG A 14 -14.60 6.08 3.32
CA ARG A 14 -15.66 6.79 4.07
C ARG A 14 -15.41 8.29 4.14
N ALA A 15 -14.25 8.75 3.67
CA ALA A 15 -13.90 10.16 3.67
C ALA A 15 -14.57 10.90 2.51
N ALA A 16 -14.90 12.17 2.73
CA ALA A 16 -14.96 13.13 1.63
C ALA A 16 -13.52 13.53 1.27
N ILE A 17 -13.07 13.17 0.06
CA ILE A 17 -11.71 13.44 -0.43
C ILE A 17 -11.75 14.64 -1.38
N VAL A 18 -10.97 15.67 -1.08
CA VAL A 18 -10.76 16.83 -1.95
C VAL A 18 -9.28 16.92 -2.31
N ALA A 19 -8.97 16.98 -3.60
CA ALA A 19 -7.63 17.27 -4.08
C ALA A 19 -7.47 18.77 -4.36
N SER A 20 -6.30 19.34 -4.03
CA SER A 20 -6.00 20.75 -4.31
C SER A 20 -5.90 21.07 -5.81
N SER A 21 -5.61 20.08 -6.64
CA SER A 21 -5.65 20.17 -8.09
C SER A 21 -6.13 18.87 -8.73
N THR A 22 -6.68 18.96 -9.93
CA THR A 22 -7.13 17.81 -10.73
C THR A 22 -6.99 18.14 -12.20
N ALA A 23 -6.47 17.19 -12.98
CA ALA A 23 -6.33 17.31 -14.42
C ALA A 23 -7.49 16.57 -15.14
N GLY A 24 -8.37 17.35 -15.79
CA GLY A 24 -9.45 16.81 -16.62
C GLY A 24 -10.41 15.88 -15.86
N GLY A 25 -10.73 14.72 -16.46
CA GLY A 25 -11.66 13.73 -15.90
C GLY A 25 -11.05 12.77 -14.87
N LEU A 26 -9.75 12.88 -14.56
CA LEU A 26 -9.05 11.99 -13.62
C LEU A 26 -9.20 12.51 -12.20
N VAL A 27 -10.43 12.46 -11.69
CA VAL A 27 -10.89 13.13 -10.47
C VAL A 27 -10.49 12.42 -9.18
N ALA A 28 -10.49 13.16 -8.06
CA ALA A 28 -10.10 12.65 -6.75
C ALA A 28 -10.98 11.48 -6.25
N ALA A 29 -12.21 11.38 -6.73
CA ALA A 29 -13.11 10.26 -6.43
C ALA A 29 -12.55 8.91 -6.93
N ASN A 30 -11.66 8.90 -7.93
CA ASN A 30 -11.02 7.68 -8.40
C ASN A 30 -10.14 7.03 -7.32
N LEU A 31 -9.62 7.82 -6.37
CA LEU A 31 -8.82 7.32 -5.24
C LEU A 31 -9.60 6.40 -4.29
N GLN A 32 -10.92 6.40 -4.40
CA GLN A 32 -11.83 5.53 -3.64
C GLN A 32 -12.17 4.22 -4.37
N ASN A 33 -11.67 4.03 -5.60
CA ASN A 33 -11.97 2.88 -6.44
C ASN A 33 -10.78 1.91 -6.47
N ASP A 34 -11.06 0.61 -6.50
CA ASP A 34 -10.04 -0.44 -6.54
C ASP A 34 -9.59 -0.82 -7.97
N THR A 35 -10.06 -0.09 -8.99
CA THR A 35 -9.75 -0.38 -10.38
C THR A 35 -8.40 0.25 -10.76
N LEU A 36 -7.43 -0.58 -11.18
CA LEU A 36 -6.06 -0.13 -11.50
C LEU A 36 -6.02 1.00 -12.55
N GLY A 37 -6.93 0.98 -13.53
CA GLY A 37 -7.00 1.98 -14.59
C GLY A 37 -7.69 3.30 -14.22
N LEU A 38 -8.30 3.39 -13.03
CA LEU A 38 -8.96 4.62 -12.57
C LEU A 38 -8.02 5.37 -11.62
N VAL A 39 -7.32 6.36 -12.17
CA VAL A 39 -6.34 7.16 -11.42
C VAL A 39 -6.86 8.56 -11.16
N HIS A 40 -6.42 9.17 -10.07
CA HIS A 40 -6.42 10.63 -9.95
C HIS A 40 -5.14 11.18 -10.57
N ARG A 41 -5.26 12.30 -11.28
CA ARG A 41 -4.11 13.04 -11.82
C ARG A 41 -4.14 14.48 -11.34
N SER A 42 -3.04 14.97 -10.79
CA SER A 42 -2.86 16.38 -10.42
C SER A 42 -2.53 17.25 -11.64
N ALA A 43 -2.76 18.56 -11.53
CA ALA A 43 -2.44 19.50 -12.62
C ALA A 43 -0.93 19.82 -12.74
N GLY A 44 -0.13 19.43 -11.74
CA GLY A 44 1.31 19.67 -11.69
C GLY A 44 2.00 18.67 -10.76
N THR A 45 3.23 18.97 -10.38
CA THR A 45 4.10 18.09 -9.58
C THR A 45 3.89 18.16 -8.06
N SER A 46 2.75 18.70 -7.63
CA SER A 46 2.33 18.70 -6.23
C SER A 46 0.82 18.59 -6.11
N VAL A 47 0.36 17.94 -5.05
CA VAL A 47 -1.07 17.82 -4.73
C VAL A 47 -1.27 17.61 -3.24
N THR A 48 -2.33 18.19 -2.71
CA THR A 48 -2.79 18.01 -1.35
C THR A 48 -4.12 17.28 -1.39
N TYR A 49 -4.21 16.13 -0.74
CA TYR A 49 -5.47 15.44 -0.49
C TYR A 49 -5.96 15.76 0.91
N THR A 50 -7.15 16.36 1.00
CA THR A 50 -7.85 16.57 2.26
C THR A 50 -8.94 15.53 2.39
N LEU A 51 -8.80 14.64 3.37
CA LEU A 51 -9.80 13.66 3.75
C LEU A 51 -10.56 14.19 4.96
N THR A 52 -11.88 14.20 4.90
CA THR A 52 -12.73 14.60 6.03
C THR A 52 -13.74 13.49 6.32
N TRP A 53 -13.84 13.07 7.58
CA TRP A 53 -14.76 12.01 8.00
C TRP A 53 -15.96 12.57 8.77
N PRO A 54 -17.15 11.96 8.59
CA PRO A 54 -18.33 12.33 9.38
C PRO A 54 -18.16 11.96 10.86
N GLN A 55 -17.44 10.89 11.17
CA GLN A 55 -17.14 10.40 12.51
C GLN A 55 -15.62 10.33 12.75
N LEU A 56 -15.21 10.14 14.01
CA LEU A 56 -13.80 9.88 14.33
C LEU A 56 -13.38 8.54 13.73
N GLU A 57 -12.26 8.52 13.01
CA GLU A 57 -11.70 7.33 12.38
C GLU A 57 -10.28 7.09 12.91
N ALA A 58 -9.97 5.83 13.19
CA ALA A 58 -8.63 5.43 13.59
C ALA A 58 -7.71 5.39 12.36
N VAL A 59 -6.62 6.14 12.40
CA VAL A 59 -5.63 6.25 11.32
C VAL A 59 -4.22 6.10 11.88
N GLY A 60 -3.41 5.25 11.26
CA GLY A 60 -1.99 5.05 11.62
C GLY A 60 -1.10 4.79 10.40
N CYS A 61 -1.69 4.83 9.21
CA CYS A 61 -1.01 4.58 7.95
C CYS A 61 -1.65 5.44 6.86
N VAL A 62 -0.82 5.95 5.97
CA VAL A 62 -1.21 6.38 4.62
C VAL A 62 -0.39 5.59 3.62
N ALA A 63 -1.04 4.88 2.70
CA ALA A 63 -0.37 4.12 1.66
C ALA A 63 -0.94 4.42 0.27
N LEU A 64 -0.04 4.47 -0.70
CA LEU A 64 -0.29 4.62 -2.13
C LEU A 64 0.24 3.35 -2.81
N PRO A 65 -0.61 2.34 -3.01
CA PRO A 65 -0.17 1.06 -3.60
C PRO A 65 0.12 1.13 -5.10
N GLY A 66 -0.07 2.29 -5.73
CA GLY A 66 0.34 2.56 -7.10
C GLY A 66 0.34 4.06 -7.37
N CYS A 67 1.50 4.58 -7.76
CA CYS A 67 1.70 5.97 -8.16
C CYS A 67 2.87 6.12 -9.13
N ASN A 68 2.96 7.29 -9.77
CA ASN A 68 4.08 7.66 -10.66
C ASN A 68 5.16 8.49 -9.95
N LEU A 69 5.23 8.43 -8.62
CA LEU A 69 6.13 9.25 -7.82
C LEU A 69 7.60 8.85 -8.06
N SER A 70 8.45 9.86 -8.21
CA SER A 70 9.89 9.70 -8.38
C SER A 70 10.57 9.27 -7.07
N PRO A 71 11.83 8.80 -7.14
CA PRO A 71 12.65 8.49 -5.97
C PRO A 71 12.80 9.64 -4.98
N ASN A 72 12.72 10.89 -5.44
CA ASN A 72 12.89 12.09 -4.63
C ASN A 72 11.55 12.67 -4.17
N ALA A 73 10.42 12.03 -4.51
CA ALA A 73 9.11 12.47 -4.08
C ALA A 73 9.01 12.43 -2.55
N GLU A 74 8.36 13.46 -2.01
CA GLU A 74 8.13 13.59 -0.58
C GLU A 74 6.64 13.64 -0.26
N ILE A 75 6.30 13.07 0.88
CA ILE A 75 4.96 13.00 1.43
C ILE A 75 4.98 13.53 2.86
N ARG A 76 3.92 14.25 3.24
CA ARG A 76 3.64 14.66 4.61
C ARG A 76 2.20 14.34 4.94
N VAL A 77 1.98 13.80 6.13
CA VAL A 77 0.65 13.49 6.65
C VAL A 77 0.42 14.26 7.93
N GLN A 78 -0.70 14.97 7.98
CA GLN A 78 -1.17 15.70 9.15
C GLN A 78 -2.57 15.25 9.50
N VAL A 79 -2.83 14.92 10.78
CA VAL A 79 -4.16 14.51 11.25
C VAL A 79 -4.66 15.49 12.31
N PHE A 80 -5.94 15.84 12.21
CA PHE A 80 -6.63 16.76 13.11
C PHE A 80 -7.83 16.08 13.78
N ASP A 81 -8.15 16.51 14.99
CA ASP A 81 -9.27 16.01 15.80
C ASP A 81 -10.66 16.45 15.29
N ALA A 82 -10.72 17.54 14.53
CA ALA A 82 -11.95 18.13 14.01
C ALA A 82 -12.00 18.15 12.48
N ALA A 83 -13.23 18.13 11.94
CA ALA A 83 -13.50 18.18 10.50
C ALA A 83 -13.11 19.52 9.84
N ALA A 84 -13.07 20.60 10.63
CA ALA A 84 -12.58 21.91 10.23
C ALA A 84 -12.02 22.62 11.48
N GLY A 85 -10.88 23.29 11.33
CA GLY A 85 -10.10 23.72 12.50
C GLY A 85 -9.58 22.54 13.31
N GLY A 86 -9.41 22.72 14.61
CA GLY A 86 -8.99 21.66 15.54
C GLY A 86 -7.50 21.67 15.89
N GLU A 87 -7.15 20.82 16.83
CA GLU A 87 -5.77 20.58 17.25
C GLU A 87 -5.09 19.59 16.28
N LEU A 88 -3.80 19.82 16.02
CA LEU A 88 -2.96 18.92 15.28
C LEU A 88 -2.60 17.72 16.17
N LEU A 89 -3.12 16.54 15.85
CA LEU A 89 -2.86 15.32 16.60
C LEU A 89 -1.50 14.73 16.25
N ILE A 90 -1.17 14.71 14.95
CA ILE A 90 0.09 14.19 14.46
C ILE A 90 0.52 14.89 13.17
N ASP A 91 1.82 15.01 13.01
CA ASP A 91 2.48 15.50 11.80
C ASP A 91 3.74 14.67 11.57
N THR A 92 3.80 13.99 10.43
CA THR A 92 4.94 13.12 10.12
C THR A 92 6.19 13.91 9.72
N GLY A 93 6.04 15.21 9.46
CA GLY A 93 6.99 16.00 8.68
C GLY A 93 7.05 15.53 7.24
N TRP A 94 7.88 16.19 6.43
CA TRP A 94 8.22 15.71 5.09
C TRP A 94 9.12 14.48 5.19
N ARG A 95 8.72 13.41 4.54
CA ARG A 95 9.48 12.17 4.40
C ARG A 95 9.51 11.75 2.94
N TYR A 96 10.51 10.99 2.53
CA TYR A 96 10.51 10.38 1.20
C TYR A 96 9.33 9.40 1.06
N ALA A 97 8.58 9.52 -0.03
CA ALA A 97 7.38 8.71 -0.27
C ALA A 97 7.75 7.32 -0.80
N CYS A 98 8.61 7.28 -1.81
CA CYS A 98 9.06 6.04 -2.47
C CYS A 98 10.52 6.18 -2.89
N PRO A 99 11.46 6.26 -1.91
CA PRO A 99 12.86 6.45 -2.21
C PRO A 99 13.41 5.29 -3.05
N GLY A 100 14.39 5.61 -3.89
CA GLY A 100 15.05 4.64 -4.75
C GLY A 100 16.08 3.78 -4.04
N ALA A 101 16.74 2.93 -4.81
CA ALA A 101 17.78 2.02 -4.33
C ALA A 101 18.85 2.74 -3.49
N MET A 102 19.23 2.14 -2.35
CA MET A 102 20.37 2.60 -1.57
C MET A 102 21.68 2.41 -2.37
N LEU A 103 22.66 3.28 -2.15
CA LEU A 103 23.97 3.23 -2.82
C LEU A 103 24.65 1.84 -2.71
N GLY A 104 24.49 1.15 -1.57
CA GLY A 104 25.08 -0.17 -1.35
C GLY A 104 24.51 -1.29 -2.23
N ALA A 105 23.31 -1.10 -2.79
CA ALA A 105 22.66 -2.04 -3.71
C ALA A 105 22.86 -1.65 -5.19
N TRP A 106 23.60 -0.57 -5.46
CA TRP A 106 23.80 -0.07 -6.81
C TRP A 106 24.88 -0.88 -7.55
N ASP A 107 24.53 -1.35 -8.74
CA ASP A 107 25.34 -2.22 -9.59
C ASP A 107 26.03 -1.48 -10.75
N TRP A 108 25.98 -0.14 -10.76
CA TRP A 108 26.55 0.75 -11.80
C TRP A 108 25.98 0.55 -13.22
N SER A 109 24.96 -0.30 -13.38
CA SER A 109 24.34 -0.59 -14.69
C SER A 109 23.20 0.38 -15.03
N GLN A 110 22.73 1.12 -14.03
CA GLN A 110 21.58 2.02 -14.07
C GLN A 110 21.90 3.36 -13.38
N PRO A 111 21.11 4.43 -13.59
CA PRO A 111 21.23 5.65 -12.79
C PRO A 111 21.10 5.36 -11.29
N LEU A 112 21.76 6.16 -10.44
CA LEU A 112 21.68 5.98 -8.99
C LEU A 112 20.26 6.32 -8.47
N CYS A 113 19.81 5.63 -7.42
CA CYS A 113 18.53 5.86 -6.74
C CYS A 113 17.28 5.70 -7.63
N VAL A 114 17.21 4.68 -8.49
CA VAL A 114 15.98 4.37 -9.26
C VAL A 114 14.93 3.62 -8.42
N ASN A 115 13.65 3.80 -8.77
CA ASN A 115 12.48 3.11 -8.19
C ASN A 115 11.56 2.55 -9.31
N ALA A 116 10.46 1.88 -8.94
CA ALA A 116 9.57 1.24 -9.93
C ALA A 116 9.00 2.22 -10.98
N ALA A 117 8.76 3.50 -10.64
CA ALA A 117 8.32 4.51 -11.61
C ALA A 117 9.33 4.72 -12.76
N SER A 118 10.64 4.60 -12.49
CA SER A 118 11.67 4.70 -13.52
C SER A 118 11.76 3.46 -14.43
N SER A 119 11.26 2.31 -13.98
CA SER A 119 11.23 1.05 -14.72
C SER A 119 9.88 0.78 -15.39
N HIS A 120 9.04 1.81 -15.56
CA HIS A 120 7.67 1.71 -16.10
C HIS A 120 6.71 0.86 -15.24
N GLY A 121 7.05 0.62 -13.98
CA GLY A 121 6.18 0.04 -12.97
C GLY A 121 5.46 1.12 -12.15
N LEU A 122 4.54 0.69 -11.30
CA LEU A 122 3.89 1.58 -10.33
C LEU A 122 4.72 1.60 -9.05
N SER A 123 5.17 2.79 -8.66
CA SER A 123 5.80 2.98 -7.35
C SER A 123 4.78 2.77 -6.24
N LYS A 124 5.24 2.22 -5.12
CA LYS A 124 4.45 2.05 -3.90
C LYS A 124 5.03 2.96 -2.83
N ALA A 125 4.17 3.70 -2.15
CA ALA A 125 4.55 4.54 -1.03
C ALA A 125 3.74 4.14 0.20
N SER A 126 4.37 4.16 1.37
CA SER A 126 3.65 4.04 2.63
C SER A 126 4.33 4.85 3.72
N ILE A 127 3.51 5.57 4.49
CA ILE A 127 3.93 6.29 5.68
C ILE A 127 3.18 5.72 6.86
N TRP A 128 3.94 5.25 7.83
CA TRP A 128 3.45 4.73 9.09
C TRP A 128 3.67 5.76 10.18
N PHE A 129 2.72 5.84 11.11
CA PHE A 129 2.79 6.75 12.25
C PHE A 129 1.99 6.18 13.43
N GLU A 130 2.10 6.81 14.59
CA GLU A 130 1.33 6.41 15.78
C GLU A 130 -0.18 6.50 15.50
N ALA A 131 -0.93 5.44 15.84
CA ALA A 131 -2.34 5.39 15.54
C ALA A 131 -3.12 6.44 16.37
N VAL A 132 -3.80 7.35 15.68
CA VAL A 132 -4.61 8.41 16.29
C VAL A 132 -6.04 8.36 15.76
N ALA A 133 -7.01 8.84 16.55
CA ALA A 133 -8.39 9.00 16.10
C ALA A 133 -8.60 10.43 15.60
N GLY A 134 -8.75 10.60 14.29
CA GLY A 134 -8.89 11.90 13.64
C GLY A 134 -10.22 12.08 12.90
N ARG A 135 -10.62 13.33 12.65
CA ARG A 135 -11.76 13.67 11.77
C ARG A 135 -11.35 14.31 10.45
N ARG A 136 -10.11 14.77 10.34
CA ARG A 136 -9.55 15.31 9.11
C ARG A 136 -8.09 14.89 8.96
N MET A 137 -7.70 14.52 7.75
CA MET A 137 -6.32 14.24 7.39
C MET A 137 -5.94 15.03 6.15
N ILE A 138 -4.74 15.60 6.18
CA ILE A 138 -4.12 16.27 5.04
C ILE A 138 -2.92 15.43 4.63
N VAL A 139 -2.91 15.01 3.37
CA VAL A 139 -1.80 14.29 2.74
C VAL A 139 -1.24 15.19 1.66
N ASP A 140 -0.06 15.75 1.91
CA ASP A 140 0.67 16.56 0.94
C ASP A 140 1.67 15.70 0.18
N LEU A 141 1.67 15.81 -1.14
CA LEU A 141 2.64 15.19 -2.04
C LEU A 141 3.36 16.28 -2.83
N ARG A 142 4.69 16.18 -2.90
CA ARG A 142 5.52 17.01 -3.78
C ARG A 142 6.58 16.15 -4.45
N ASP A 143 6.74 16.35 -5.76
CA ASP A 143 7.74 15.66 -6.55
C ASP A 143 8.21 16.57 -7.70
N PRO A 144 8.95 17.65 -7.37
CA PRO A 144 9.29 18.70 -8.34
C PRO A 144 10.12 18.20 -9.53
N GLU A 145 10.78 17.04 -9.39
CA GLU A 145 11.63 16.42 -10.41
C GLU A 145 10.88 15.37 -11.25
N ASN A 146 9.57 15.24 -11.09
CA ASN A 146 8.78 14.29 -11.88
C ASN A 146 8.78 14.67 -13.37
N ALA A 147 9.42 13.85 -14.21
CA ALA A 147 9.53 14.08 -15.65
C ALA A 147 8.17 14.07 -16.38
N ALA A 148 7.14 13.45 -15.81
CA ALA A 148 5.79 13.46 -16.39
C ALA A 148 5.11 14.85 -16.26
N GLY A 149 5.57 15.71 -15.34
CA GLY A 149 4.99 17.02 -15.07
C GLY A 149 3.66 17.00 -14.30
N PHE A 150 3.18 15.81 -13.93
CA PHE A 150 1.96 15.58 -13.15
C PHE A 150 2.15 14.38 -12.22
N LEU A 151 1.34 14.29 -11.16
CA LEU A 151 1.32 13.15 -10.25
C LEU A 151 0.06 12.32 -10.50
N GLU A 152 0.23 11.01 -10.53
CA GLU A 152 -0.83 10.03 -10.63
C GLU A 152 -0.82 9.13 -9.41
N VAL A 153 -2.00 8.96 -8.84
CA VAL A 153 -2.23 8.07 -7.71
C VAL A 153 -3.45 7.22 -8.04
N VAL A 154 -3.27 5.91 -7.97
CA VAL A 154 -4.33 4.96 -8.30
C VAL A 154 -5.31 4.81 -7.13
N ARG A 155 -4.77 4.64 -5.92
CA ARG A 155 -5.57 4.42 -4.71
C ARG A 155 -4.97 5.18 -3.53
N LEU A 156 -5.83 5.70 -2.67
CA LEU A 156 -5.44 6.22 -1.38
C LEU A 156 -5.94 5.29 -0.28
N ILE A 157 -5.01 4.84 0.56
CA ILE A 157 -5.31 4.02 1.73
C ILE A 157 -4.98 4.83 2.95
N ALA A 158 -5.95 4.98 3.84
CA ALA A 158 -5.77 5.61 5.12
C ALA A 158 -6.55 4.82 6.18
N GLY A 159 -5.90 4.37 7.23
CA GLY A 159 -6.56 3.58 8.27
C GLY A 159 -5.64 3.13 9.38
N GLY A 160 -6.22 2.56 10.42
CA GLY A 160 -5.48 1.86 11.46
C GLY A 160 -4.82 0.60 10.90
N TYR A 161 -3.68 0.23 11.48
CA TYR A 161 -3.00 -1.01 11.14
C TYR A 161 -3.10 -2.01 12.30
N PHE A 162 -3.11 -3.28 11.93
CA PHE A 162 -2.87 -4.39 12.83
C PHE A 162 -1.38 -4.78 12.75
N GLU A 163 -0.71 -4.81 13.89
CA GLU A 163 0.66 -5.29 14.04
C GLU A 163 0.64 -6.47 15.03
N PRO A 164 0.99 -7.70 14.60
CA PRO A 164 1.00 -8.85 15.50
C PRO A 164 2.17 -8.75 16.48
N ARG A 165 2.02 -9.34 17.66
CA ARG A 165 3.11 -9.38 18.66
C ARG A 165 4.31 -10.17 18.17
N TRP A 166 4.07 -11.26 17.45
CA TRP A 166 5.10 -12.06 16.80
C TRP A 166 4.97 -11.90 15.29
N ASN A 167 6.11 -11.64 14.63
CA ASN A 167 6.15 -11.38 13.19
C ASN A 167 5.83 -12.63 12.36
N ALA A 168 5.69 -12.46 11.05
CA ALA A 168 5.59 -13.56 10.10
C ALA A 168 6.76 -14.53 10.25
N SER A 169 6.44 -15.81 10.08
CA SER A 169 7.42 -16.89 10.04
C SER A 169 8.34 -16.71 8.83
N PHE A 170 9.58 -17.20 8.95
CA PHE A 170 10.48 -17.27 7.80
C PHE A 170 9.87 -18.11 6.68
N GLY A 171 10.11 -17.70 5.43
CA GLY A 171 9.50 -18.32 4.24
C GLY A 171 8.32 -17.54 3.67
N ALA A 172 8.03 -16.34 4.17
CA ALA A 172 7.15 -15.42 3.46
C ALA A 172 7.69 -15.15 2.05
N ALA A 173 6.79 -15.16 1.07
CA ALA A 173 7.16 -15.08 -0.34
C ALA A 173 6.23 -14.15 -1.10
N VAL A 174 6.83 -13.21 -1.83
CA VAL A 174 6.18 -12.45 -2.90
C VAL A 174 6.44 -13.18 -4.20
N THR A 175 5.39 -13.45 -4.97
CA THR A 175 5.49 -14.13 -6.27
C THR A 175 4.77 -13.31 -7.32
N HIS A 176 5.42 -13.11 -8.46
CA HIS A 176 4.83 -12.50 -9.65
C HIS A 176 4.34 -13.59 -10.58
N SER A 177 3.04 -13.63 -10.84
CA SER A 177 2.44 -14.56 -11.80
C SER A 177 2.14 -13.82 -13.10
N ASP A 178 2.60 -14.35 -14.22
CA ASP A 178 2.28 -13.89 -15.57
C ASP A 178 1.47 -14.97 -16.30
N SER A 179 0.25 -14.63 -16.73
CA SER A 179 -0.65 -15.56 -17.42
C SER A 179 -0.50 -15.55 -18.95
N THR A 180 0.58 -14.94 -19.47
CA THR A 180 0.89 -14.90 -20.91
C THR A 180 1.00 -16.31 -21.49
N ARG A 181 0.37 -16.53 -22.64
CA ARG A 181 0.40 -17.83 -23.33
C ARG A 181 1.35 -17.76 -24.51
N ASN A 182 2.28 -18.70 -24.56
CA ASN A 182 3.21 -18.82 -25.67
C ASN A 182 2.82 -20.02 -26.53
N THR A 183 2.61 -19.79 -27.83
CA THR A 183 2.31 -20.82 -28.82
C THR A 183 3.41 -20.89 -29.86
N THR A 184 3.94 -22.08 -30.11
CA THR A 184 4.98 -22.32 -31.12
C THR A 184 4.34 -22.68 -32.46
N ALA A 185 4.69 -21.96 -33.52
CA ALA A 185 4.29 -22.29 -34.88
C ALA A 185 5.17 -23.41 -35.46
N GLU A 186 4.66 -24.12 -36.47
CA GLU A 186 5.42 -25.18 -37.17
C GLU A 186 6.71 -24.65 -37.85
N SER A 187 6.75 -23.35 -38.15
CA SER A 187 7.96 -22.67 -38.66
C SER A 187 9.04 -22.44 -37.58
N GLY A 188 8.76 -22.77 -36.31
CA GLY A 188 9.66 -22.53 -35.18
C GLY A 188 9.47 -21.17 -34.48
N ASP A 189 8.60 -20.31 -35.01
CA ASP A 189 8.30 -19.00 -34.39
C ASP A 189 7.48 -19.15 -33.10
N ILE A 190 7.67 -18.24 -32.16
CA ILE A 190 6.91 -18.20 -30.90
C ILE A 190 6.01 -16.97 -30.90
N TRP A 191 4.70 -17.21 -30.85
CA TRP A 191 3.69 -16.17 -30.65
C TRP A 191 3.34 -16.08 -29.18
N SER A 192 3.27 -14.87 -28.64
CA SER A 192 2.95 -14.60 -27.24
C SER A 192 1.64 -13.81 -27.15
N ASP A 193 0.62 -14.40 -26.53
CA ASP A 193 -0.63 -13.74 -26.20
C ASP A 193 -0.52 -13.13 -24.80
N PRO A 194 -0.43 -11.80 -24.67
CA PRO A 194 -0.16 -11.15 -23.39
C PRO A 194 -1.29 -11.42 -22.39
N GLY A 195 -0.92 -11.91 -21.22
CA GLY A 195 -1.82 -12.19 -20.11
C GLY A 195 -1.83 -11.10 -19.04
N THR A 196 -2.53 -11.37 -17.94
CA THR A 196 -2.48 -10.53 -16.74
C THR A 196 -1.23 -10.84 -15.93
N ARG A 197 -0.59 -9.79 -15.41
CA ARG A 197 0.47 -9.89 -14.41
C ARG A 197 -0.11 -9.52 -13.05
N LEU A 198 0.12 -10.35 -12.05
CA LEU A 198 -0.39 -10.18 -10.70
C LEU A 198 0.72 -10.42 -9.69
N THR A 199 0.64 -9.73 -8.56
CA THR A 199 1.54 -9.95 -7.44
C THR A 199 0.80 -10.70 -6.34
N THR A 200 1.39 -11.79 -5.86
CA THR A 200 0.82 -12.59 -4.77
C THR A 200 1.76 -12.59 -3.57
N LEU A 201 1.20 -12.46 -2.37
CA LEU A 201 1.95 -12.48 -1.13
C LEU A 201 1.41 -13.59 -0.23
N ARG A 202 2.31 -14.49 0.17
CA ARG A 202 2.01 -15.56 1.11
C ARG A 202 2.89 -15.45 2.34
N PHE A 203 2.30 -15.51 3.53
CA PHE A 203 3.03 -15.52 4.80
C PHE A 203 2.27 -16.27 5.90
N ASP A 204 3.02 -16.76 6.88
CA ASP A 204 2.49 -17.55 8.00
C ASP A 204 2.65 -16.84 9.33
N LEU A 205 1.53 -16.62 10.03
CA LEU A 205 1.53 -16.23 11.44
C LEU A 205 1.45 -17.52 12.27
N ALA A 206 2.58 -18.17 12.50
CA ALA A 206 2.60 -19.44 13.23
C ALA A 206 2.39 -19.26 14.75
N TRP A 207 2.56 -18.03 15.26
CA TRP A 207 2.52 -17.72 16.69
C TRP A 207 1.58 -16.53 16.93
N LEU A 208 0.32 -16.82 17.25
CA LEU A 208 -0.67 -15.83 17.62
C LEU A 208 -1.14 -16.04 19.06
N GLY A 209 -1.10 -14.97 19.85
CA GLY A 209 -1.69 -14.93 21.18
C GLY A 209 -3.21 -14.75 21.11
N THR A 210 -3.88 -14.85 22.25
CA THR A 210 -5.35 -14.79 22.33
C THR A 210 -5.93 -13.44 21.83
N SER A 211 -5.24 -12.32 22.11
CA SER A 211 -5.61 -10.97 21.63
C SER A 211 -5.49 -10.87 20.11
N ASP A 212 -4.33 -11.24 19.59
CA ASP A 212 -3.99 -11.12 18.18
C ASP A 212 -4.88 -12.04 17.35
N ARG A 213 -5.18 -13.25 17.85
CA ARG A 213 -6.16 -14.15 17.28
C ARG A 213 -7.55 -13.52 17.19
N ALA A 214 -7.99 -12.75 18.18
CA ALA A 214 -9.28 -12.08 18.13
C ALA A 214 -9.32 -11.01 17.02
N HIS A 215 -8.25 -10.21 16.90
CA HIS A 215 -8.10 -9.23 15.82
C HIS A 215 -8.02 -9.89 14.45
N VAL A 216 -7.18 -10.90 14.28
CA VAL A 216 -7.08 -11.69 13.04
C VAL A 216 -8.44 -12.29 12.67
N ALA A 217 -9.15 -12.90 13.63
CA ALA A 217 -10.48 -13.45 13.36
C ALA A 217 -11.49 -12.36 12.96
N GLU A 218 -11.36 -11.13 13.45
CA GLU A 218 -12.16 -9.99 13.00
C GLU A 218 -11.79 -9.56 11.59
N ILE A 219 -10.49 -9.43 11.27
CA ILE A 219 -9.98 -9.14 9.94
C ILE A 219 -10.55 -10.13 8.93
N LEU A 220 -10.43 -11.44 9.22
CA LEU A 220 -10.90 -12.50 8.33
C LEU A 220 -12.43 -12.45 8.13
N ARG A 221 -13.21 -12.21 9.20
CA ARG A 221 -14.67 -12.10 9.12
C ARG A 221 -15.13 -10.85 8.36
N ARG A 222 -14.45 -9.71 8.53
CA ARG A 222 -14.80 -8.44 7.86
C ARG A 222 -14.35 -8.40 6.41
N ALA A 223 -13.14 -8.88 6.12
CA ALA A 223 -12.55 -8.85 4.80
C ALA A 223 -13.20 -9.88 3.87
N GLY A 224 -13.35 -11.11 4.36
CA GLY A 224 -13.70 -12.26 3.52
C GLY A 224 -12.75 -12.36 2.33
N THR A 225 -13.27 -12.78 1.17
CA THR A 225 -12.55 -12.70 -0.12
C THR A 225 -12.91 -11.43 -0.92
N ARG A 226 -13.74 -10.54 -0.36
CA ARG A 226 -14.32 -9.41 -1.10
C ARG A 226 -13.55 -8.11 -0.91
N ARG A 227 -13.12 -7.80 0.32
CA ARG A 227 -12.46 -6.54 0.63
C ARG A 227 -10.98 -6.62 0.34
N TRP A 228 -10.42 -5.47 -0.03
CA TRP A 228 -9.00 -5.30 -0.20
C TRP A 228 -8.31 -5.03 1.13
N LEU A 229 -7.07 -5.47 1.22
CA LEU A 229 -6.17 -5.32 2.35
C LEU A 229 -4.86 -4.75 1.81
N PHE A 230 -4.24 -3.87 2.59
CA PHE A 230 -2.86 -3.46 2.35
C PHE A 230 -1.96 -4.11 3.38
N VAL A 231 -0.91 -4.77 2.91
CA VAL A 231 0.06 -5.48 3.76
C VAL A 231 1.45 -5.02 3.40
N SER A 232 2.24 -4.72 4.42
CA SER A 232 3.69 -4.58 4.33
C SER A 232 4.35 -5.56 5.28
N LEU A 233 5.23 -6.42 4.77
CA LEU A 233 5.98 -7.37 5.61
C LEU A 233 7.11 -6.70 6.39
N TYR A 234 7.69 -5.62 5.85
CA TYR A 234 8.87 -4.96 6.39
C TYR A 234 8.64 -3.46 6.56
N PRO A 235 7.60 -3.03 7.30
CA PRO A 235 7.27 -1.60 7.40
C PRO A 235 8.44 -0.80 7.96
N GLU A 236 8.73 0.40 7.43
CA GLU A 236 9.82 1.28 7.91
C GLU A 236 11.20 0.60 7.96
N TRP A 237 11.46 -0.36 7.07
CA TRP A 237 12.74 -1.05 7.03
C TRP A 237 13.83 -0.16 6.43
N GLY A 238 15.08 -0.39 6.84
CA GLY A 238 16.22 0.41 6.37
C GLY A 238 16.47 0.26 4.87
N ASP A 239 16.23 -0.95 4.33
CA ASP A 239 16.19 -1.19 2.89
C ASP A 239 14.79 -0.92 2.37
N VAL A 240 14.64 0.21 1.68
CA VAL A 240 13.33 0.72 1.26
C VAL A 240 12.79 0.01 0.03
N LEU A 241 13.67 -0.58 -0.79
CA LEU A 241 13.22 -1.42 -1.91
C LEU A 241 12.66 -2.73 -1.40
N LEU A 242 13.30 -3.33 -0.38
CA LEU A 242 12.75 -4.52 0.27
C LEU A 242 11.35 -4.26 0.82
N GLU A 243 11.10 -3.10 1.42
CA GLU A 243 9.75 -2.74 1.85
C GLU A 243 8.80 -2.65 0.65
N GLN A 244 9.13 -1.87 -0.40
CA GLN A 244 8.28 -1.67 -1.57
C GLN A 244 7.94 -2.98 -2.31
N ASP A 245 8.90 -3.88 -2.48
CA ASP A 245 8.69 -5.18 -3.12
C ASP A 245 7.76 -6.08 -2.30
N ASN A 246 7.80 -5.94 -0.97
CA ASN A 246 6.98 -6.72 -0.04
C ASN A 246 5.72 -5.98 0.44
N MET A 247 5.34 -4.89 -0.23
CA MET A 247 4.04 -4.27 -0.09
C MET A 247 3.05 -4.86 -1.11
N VAL A 248 1.90 -5.34 -0.64
CA VAL A 248 0.82 -5.80 -1.52
C VAL A 248 -0.51 -5.17 -1.10
N TYR A 249 -1.19 -4.58 -2.09
CA TYR A 249 -2.61 -4.23 -1.99
C TYR A 249 -3.40 -5.27 -2.76
N GLY A 250 -4.22 -6.04 -2.06
CA GLY A 250 -4.87 -7.21 -2.66
C GLY A 250 -6.01 -7.77 -1.83
N LYS A 251 -6.62 -8.84 -2.34
CA LYS A 251 -7.68 -9.60 -1.66
C LYS A 251 -7.15 -10.93 -1.17
N LEU A 252 -7.78 -11.47 -0.14
CA LEU A 252 -7.53 -12.86 0.25
C LEU A 252 -8.01 -13.79 -0.87
N LYS A 253 -7.13 -14.68 -1.35
CA LYS A 253 -7.52 -15.71 -2.33
C LYS A 253 -8.57 -16.66 -1.79
N GLN A 254 -8.45 -16.96 -0.50
CA GLN A 254 -9.39 -17.75 0.28
C GLN A 254 -9.36 -17.25 1.72
N VAL A 255 -10.45 -17.43 2.46
CA VAL A 255 -10.47 -17.11 3.89
C VAL A 255 -9.76 -18.23 4.64
N PRO A 256 -8.58 -17.98 5.25
CA PRO A 256 -7.87 -19.01 5.99
C PRO A 256 -8.60 -19.39 7.29
N GLY A 257 -8.40 -20.63 7.72
CA GLY A 257 -8.76 -21.08 9.05
C GLY A 257 -7.73 -20.63 10.09
N VAL A 258 -8.19 -20.41 11.31
CA VAL A 258 -7.30 -20.19 12.46
C VAL A 258 -7.03 -21.54 13.12
N GLY A 259 -5.80 -22.03 13.00
CA GLY A 259 -5.33 -23.24 13.64
C GLY A 259 -5.14 -23.05 15.15
N HIS A 260 -5.36 -24.12 15.91
CA HIS A 260 -5.16 -24.16 17.36
C HIS A 260 -3.97 -25.07 17.67
N GLY A 261 -2.81 -24.48 17.96
CA GLY A 261 -1.60 -25.23 18.33
C GLY A 261 -1.59 -25.60 19.82
N SER A 262 -2.18 -24.75 20.65
CA SER A 262 -2.43 -24.99 22.08
C SER A 262 -3.62 -24.12 22.54
N PRO A 263 -4.12 -24.26 23.79
CA PRO A 263 -5.25 -23.43 24.27
C PRO A 263 -5.01 -21.91 24.20
N THR A 264 -3.75 -21.47 24.17
CA THR A 264 -3.37 -20.05 24.15
C THR A 264 -2.55 -19.66 22.92
N LEU A 265 -2.23 -20.60 22.03
CA LEU A 265 -1.40 -20.37 20.85
C LEU A 265 -2.14 -20.80 19.59
N TYR A 266 -2.23 -19.86 18.66
CA TYR A 266 -2.97 -20.02 17.41
C TYR A 266 -2.05 -19.77 16.22
N SER A 267 -2.47 -20.22 15.05
CA SER A 267 -1.74 -19.98 13.81
C SER A 267 -2.70 -19.70 12.66
N THR A 268 -2.23 -18.97 11.65
CA THR A 268 -2.96 -18.78 10.39
C THR A 268 -1.99 -18.52 9.25
N GLN A 269 -2.41 -18.84 8.04
CA GLN A 269 -1.69 -18.55 6.81
C GLN A 269 -2.46 -17.52 5.99
N PHE A 270 -1.80 -16.49 5.50
CA PHE A 270 -2.38 -15.52 4.59
C PHE A 270 -1.88 -15.80 3.17
N ASP A 271 -2.80 -15.76 2.20
CA ASP A 271 -2.51 -15.77 0.76
C ASP A 271 -3.32 -14.65 0.11
N ILE A 272 -2.60 -13.62 -0.33
CA ILE A 272 -3.15 -12.38 -0.84
C ILE A 272 -2.80 -12.27 -2.32
N GLU A 273 -3.79 -11.96 -3.13
CA GLU A 273 -3.64 -11.64 -4.55
C GLU A 273 -3.86 -10.15 -4.76
N GLY A 274 -2.82 -9.47 -5.16
CA GLY A 274 -2.84 -8.07 -5.56
C GLY A 274 -2.78 -7.89 -7.06
N TRP A 275 -2.97 -6.63 -7.46
CA TRP A 275 -2.70 -6.15 -8.81
C TRP A 275 -1.21 -6.17 -9.17
#